data_AF-A0A0T6AZZ4-F1
#
_entry.id   AF-A0A0T6AZZ4-F1
#
_cell.length_a   1.000
_cell.length_b   1.000
_cell.length_c   1.000
_cell.angle_alpha   90.00
_cell.angle_beta   90.00
_cell.angle_gamma   90.00
#
_symmetry.space_group_name_H-M   'P 1'
#
loop_
_entity.id
_entity.type
_entity.pdbx_description
1 polymer ?
#
loop_
_entity_poly.entity_id
_entity_poly.type
_entity_poly.pdbx_seq_one_letter_code
_entity_poly.pdbx_strand_id
1 'polypeptide(L)'
;MTTRKRSGSGSKRQLKEKVVQIYESFFRGEDLSKNNPTFWDEIFLLKPKVSHLENEIQKITPDQLGAVKENINELFSQCVETLGHEHNIRIMYAMQTLCGLVHATYRKTTADSGFDIINLLVGFKNAEQKMQKLLDHCHNFLTGEYPDSLKGLCLKLLLVFVTGTENVSQNTLVEYIMITSMFECLMQLLCDTPTRQKHGHDVVLLLTLLVNYRKHEAANPYIVKLSILDDELALNGYGQVITASLTEFCRQFTLQQSELQNASWLSSLTNMVGNMFISEEGAFRTQQIRANNALLLALYEAIHLNRNFITTLAQTQTDTSLPPSPSNTLNAGITPADVS
;
A
#
# COMPACT_ATOMS: atom_id res chain seq x y z
N MET A 1 -24.10 56.54 -35.96
CA MET A 1 -23.57 56.53 -34.58
C MET A 1 -23.23 55.10 -34.20
N THR A 2 -21.95 54.79 -34.12
CA THR A 2 -21.39 53.46 -33.83
C THR A 2 -21.35 53.21 -32.32
N THR A 3 -22.22 52.33 -31.82
CA THR A 3 -22.17 51.85 -30.44
C THR A 3 -21.13 50.75 -30.31
N ARG A 4 -20.00 51.10 -29.70
CA ARG A 4 -18.88 50.21 -29.35
C ARG A 4 -19.32 49.26 -28.22
N LYS A 5 -19.48 47.97 -28.50
CA LYS A 5 -19.56 46.92 -27.47
C LYS A 5 -18.18 46.78 -26.81
N ARG A 6 -18.11 47.05 -25.50
CA ARG A 6 -16.92 46.88 -24.68
C ARG A 6 -16.92 45.43 -24.16
N SER A 7 -16.14 44.56 -24.79
CA SER A 7 -15.93 43.18 -24.34
C SER A 7 -15.06 43.20 -23.08
N GLY A 8 -15.69 43.11 -21.91
CA GLY A 8 -15.01 42.84 -20.65
C GLY A 8 -14.63 41.36 -20.59
N SER A 9 -13.46 41.00 -21.12
CA SER A 9 -12.83 39.71 -20.82
C SER A 9 -12.28 39.75 -19.40
N GLY A 10 -13.17 39.56 -18.43
CA GLY A 10 -12.79 39.24 -17.06
C GLY A 10 -12.36 37.79 -17.03
N SER A 11 -11.06 37.52 -17.28
CA SER A 11 -10.47 36.25 -16.88
C SER A 11 -10.70 36.09 -15.38
N LYS A 12 -11.66 35.24 -14.99
CA LYS A 12 -11.87 34.85 -13.61
C LYS A 12 -10.56 34.20 -13.15
N ARG A 13 -9.71 34.97 -12.46
CA ARG A 13 -8.60 34.43 -11.68
C ARG A 13 -9.22 33.41 -10.72
N GLN A 14 -9.14 32.12 -11.04
CA GLN A 14 -9.50 31.07 -10.11
C GLN A 14 -8.66 31.29 -8.85
N LEU A 15 -9.32 31.46 -7.71
CA LEU A 15 -8.67 31.49 -6.41
C LEU A 15 -7.99 30.13 -6.21
N LYS A 16 -6.67 30.08 -6.37
CA LYS A 16 -5.89 28.86 -6.11
C LYS A 16 -5.63 28.71 -4.62
N GLU A 17 -5.75 27.50 -4.10
CA GLU A 17 -5.44 27.19 -2.71
C GLU A 17 -3.96 27.50 -2.39
N LYS A 18 -3.66 27.98 -1.17
CA LYS A 18 -2.29 28.38 -0.76
C LYS A 18 -1.28 27.24 -0.98
N VAL A 19 -1.63 26.01 -0.64
CA VAL A 19 -0.76 24.84 -0.79
C VAL A 19 -0.40 24.55 -2.25
N VAL A 20 -1.33 24.79 -3.18
CA VAL A 20 -1.09 24.60 -4.62
C VAL A 20 -0.13 25.66 -5.15
N GLN A 21 -0.29 26.92 -4.71
CA GLN A 21 0.64 27.99 -5.08
C GLN A 21 2.05 27.72 -4.53
N ILE A 22 2.15 27.19 -3.30
CA ILE A 22 3.43 26.78 -2.72
C ILE A 22 4.10 25.72 -3.59
N TYR A 23 3.39 24.65 -3.98
CA TYR A 23 3.95 23.63 -4.87
C TYR A 23 4.43 24.23 -6.20
N GLU A 24 3.61 25.06 -6.87
CA GLU A 24 3.98 25.69 -8.14
C GLU A 24 5.27 26.53 -8.04
N SER A 25 5.42 27.34 -6.99
CA SER A 25 6.65 28.11 -6.75
C SER A 25 7.84 27.21 -6.43
N PHE A 26 7.63 26.21 -5.58
CA PHE A 26 8.68 25.30 -5.12
C PHE A 26 9.29 24.49 -6.27
N PHE A 27 8.45 23.97 -7.17
CA PHE A 27 8.91 23.21 -8.34
C PHE A 27 9.32 24.10 -9.53
N ARG A 28 9.30 25.43 -9.38
CA ARG A 28 9.99 26.38 -10.27
C ARG A 28 11.39 26.76 -9.78
N GLY A 29 11.83 26.21 -8.64
CA GLY A 29 13.12 26.51 -8.01
C GLY A 29 13.09 27.73 -7.08
N GLU A 30 11.90 28.26 -6.76
CA GLU A 30 11.78 29.33 -5.76
C GLU A 30 11.90 28.73 -4.35
N ASP A 31 12.66 29.40 -3.50
CA ASP A 31 12.81 29.02 -2.09
C ASP A 31 11.97 29.97 -1.21
N LEU A 32 10.77 29.51 -0.87
CA LEU A 32 9.83 30.26 -0.05
C LEU A 32 10.17 30.23 1.45
N SER A 33 11.09 29.35 1.87
CA SER A 33 11.43 29.14 3.29
C SER A 33 12.41 30.18 3.82
N LYS A 34 13.32 30.70 2.98
CA LYS A 34 14.38 31.65 3.36
C LYS A 34 13.89 32.90 4.09
N ASN A 35 12.69 33.36 3.76
CA ASN A 35 12.12 34.61 4.30
C ASN A 35 11.06 34.36 5.38
N ASN A 36 10.73 33.10 5.70
CA ASN A 36 9.72 32.77 6.69
C ASN A 36 10.16 31.58 7.57
N PRO A 37 10.59 31.84 8.82
CA PRO A 37 11.04 30.78 9.72
C PRO A 37 9.92 29.80 10.11
N THR A 38 8.64 30.21 10.04
CA THR A 38 7.49 29.35 10.34
C THR A 38 6.90 28.68 9.10
N PHE A 39 7.58 28.76 7.96
CA PHE A 39 7.08 28.23 6.68
C PHE A 39 6.70 26.74 6.77
N TRP A 40 7.61 25.91 7.31
CA TRP A 40 7.39 24.47 7.42
C TRP A 40 6.29 24.12 8.43
N ASP A 41 6.18 24.91 9.50
CA ASP A 41 5.09 24.80 10.46
C ASP A 41 3.72 25.12 9.85
N GLU A 42 3.67 26.08 8.92
CA GLU A 42 2.46 26.47 8.21
C GLU A 42 2.08 25.47 7.11
N ILE A 43 3.03 25.01 6.29
CA ILE A 43 2.73 24.12 5.16
C ILE A 43 2.10 22.80 5.63
N PHE A 44 2.58 22.23 6.73
CA PHE A 44 2.04 20.97 7.27
C PHE A 44 0.74 21.15 8.05
N LEU A 45 0.22 22.38 8.18
CA LEU A 45 -1.16 22.62 8.60
C LEU A 45 -2.13 22.74 7.41
N LEU A 46 -1.63 22.90 6.19
CA LEU A 46 -2.45 22.94 4.99
C LEU A 46 -2.71 21.51 4.49
N LYS A 47 -3.98 21.20 4.20
CA LYS A 47 -4.36 19.89 3.66
C LYS A 47 -3.62 19.64 2.33
N PRO A 48 -2.81 18.58 2.23
CA PRO A 48 -1.99 18.35 1.05
C PRO A 48 -2.86 18.01 -0.16
N LYS A 49 -2.47 18.54 -1.31
CA LYS A 49 -3.07 18.23 -2.61
C LYS A 49 -2.13 17.32 -3.38
N VAL A 50 -2.07 16.06 -2.93
CA VAL A 50 -1.12 15.06 -3.43
C VAL A 50 -1.11 14.99 -4.96
N SER A 51 -2.27 14.91 -5.61
CA SER A 51 -2.32 14.87 -7.08
C SER A 51 -1.72 16.11 -7.76
N HIS A 52 -1.82 17.29 -7.14
CA HIS A 52 -1.18 18.50 -7.68
C HIS A 52 0.33 18.48 -7.46
N LEU A 53 0.78 18.08 -6.27
CA LEU A 53 2.20 17.85 -5.96
C LEU A 53 2.83 16.90 -6.99
N GLU A 54 2.21 15.74 -7.21
CA GLU A 54 2.70 14.74 -8.17
C GLU A 54 2.78 15.32 -9.58
N ASN A 55 1.74 16.05 -10.02
CA ASN A 55 1.69 16.66 -11.34
C ASN A 55 2.77 17.73 -11.55
N GLU A 56 3.08 18.55 -10.55
CA GLU A 56 4.17 19.53 -10.65
C GLU A 56 5.53 18.85 -10.80
N ILE A 57 5.78 17.76 -10.06
CA ILE A 57 7.02 16.98 -10.18
C ILE A 57 7.14 16.36 -11.58
N GLN A 58 6.04 15.85 -12.17
CA GLN A 58 6.09 15.28 -13.52
C GLN A 58 6.42 16.33 -14.60
N LYS A 59 6.10 17.61 -14.38
CA LYS A 59 6.38 18.70 -15.34
C LYS A 59 7.84 19.15 -15.37
N ILE A 60 8.64 18.78 -14.37
CA ILE A 60 10.05 19.19 -14.28
C ILE A 60 10.79 18.66 -15.51
N THR A 61 11.48 19.52 -16.24
CA THR A 61 12.35 19.09 -17.35
C THR A 61 13.76 18.78 -16.83
N PRO A 62 14.58 17.98 -17.55
CA PRO A 62 15.96 17.73 -17.16
C PRO A 62 16.77 19.01 -16.92
N ASP A 63 16.54 20.07 -17.70
CA ASP A 63 17.22 21.37 -17.56
C ASP A 63 16.85 22.11 -16.25
N GLN A 64 15.63 21.89 -15.75
CA GLN A 64 15.14 22.51 -14.51
C GLN A 64 15.58 21.75 -13.25
N LEU A 65 16.07 20.51 -13.41
CA LEU A 65 16.41 19.64 -12.31
C LEU A 65 17.38 20.28 -11.33
N GLY A 66 18.45 20.91 -11.84
CA GLY A 66 19.47 21.54 -10.99
C GLY A 66 18.90 22.60 -10.05
N ALA A 67 17.87 23.33 -10.47
CA ALA A 67 17.23 24.37 -9.66
C ALA A 67 16.19 23.82 -8.67
N VAL A 68 15.58 22.67 -8.96
CA VAL A 68 14.46 22.12 -8.18
C VAL A 68 14.90 20.99 -7.24
N LYS A 69 16.04 20.35 -7.51
CA LYS A 69 16.55 19.22 -6.73
C LYS A 69 16.69 19.55 -5.24
N GLU A 70 17.33 20.66 -4.90
CA GLU A 70 17.55 21.05 -3.49
C GLU A 70 16.20 21.29 -2.78
N ASN A 71 15.21 21.82 -3.50
CA ASN A 71 13.85 21.96 -2.99
C ASN A 71 13.22 20.58 -2.71
N ILE A 72 13.32 19.61 -3.62
CA ILE A 72 12.82 18.23 -3.39
C ILE A 72 13.49 17.59 -2.17
N ASN A 73 14.82 17.69 -2.07
CA ASN A 73 15.59 17.17 -0.93
C ASN A 73 15.18 17.82 0.39
N GLU A 74 14.93 19.12 0.39
CA GLU A 74 14.48 19.86 1.57
C GLU A 74 13.06 19.44 1.97
N LEU A 75 12.13 19.36 1.01
CA LEU A 75 10.76 18.91 1.29
C LEU A 75 10.73 17.49 1.86
N PHE A 76 11.53 16.57 1.32
CA PHE A 76 11.69 15.23 1.88
C PHE A 76 12.18 15.30 3.33
N SER A 77 13.25 16.06 3.57
CA SER A 77 13.86 16.20 4.90
C SER A 77 12.86 16.77 5.91
N GLN A 78 12.13 17.81 5.54
CA GLN A 78 11.16 18.47 6.40
C GLN A 78 9.91 17.61 6.66
N CYS A 79 9.51 16.78 5.69
CA CYS A 79 8.49 15.77 5.93
C CYS A 79 8.97 14.80 7.03
N VAL A 80 10.19 14.26 6.91
CA VAL A 80 10.77 13.33 7.89
C VAL A 80 10.89 13.97 9.28
N GLU A 81 11.39 15.21 9.37
CA GLU A 81 11.46 15.95 10.64
C GLU A 81 10.08 16.11 11.29
N THR A 82 9.07 16.44 10.48
CA THR A 82 7.70 16.67 10.97
C THR A 82 7.02 15.39 11.48
N LEU A 83 7.47 14.20 11.07
CA LEU A 83 6.97 12.93 11.61
C LEU A 83 7.29 12.77 13.11
N GLY A 84 8.32 13.45 13.62
CA GLY A 84 8.65 13.48 15.05
C GLY A 84 7.86 14.48 15.88
N HIS A 85 6.94 15.23 15.28
CA HIS A 85 6.19 16.28 15.97
C HIS A 85 5.02 15.72 16.78
N GLU A 86 4.63 16.37 17.88
CA GLU A 86 3.46 15.98 18.68
C GLU A 86 2.10 16.25 18.01
N HIS A 87 2.06 17.06 16.94
CA HIS A 87 0.81 17.55 16.38
C HIS A 87 0.29 16.62 15.29
N ASN A 88 -0.68 15.77 15.64
CA ASN A 88 -1.25 14.73 14.77
C ASN A 88 -1.61 15.17 13.33
N ILE A 89 -2.19 16.37 13.14
CA ILE A 89 -2.52 16.86 11.79
C ILE A 89 -1.25 17.07 10.95
N ARG A 90 -0.18 17.62 11.54
CA ARG A 90 1.08 17.86 10.85
C ARG A 90 1.74 16.55 10.46
N ILE A 91 1.78 15.58 11.38
CA ILE A 91 2.28 14.22 11.10
C ILE A 91 1.52 13.61 9.92
N MET A 92 0.18 13.66 9.97
CA MET A 92 -0.68 13.09 8.92
C MET A 92 -0.45 13.75 7.56
N TYR A 93 -0.38 15.09 7.51
CA TYR A 93 -0.19 15.84 6.27
C TYR A 93 1.24 15.73 5.73
N ALA A 94 2.25 15.67 6.60
CA ALA A 94 3.62 15.37 6.22
C ALA A 94 3.73 13.97 5.63
N MET A 95 3.12 12.96 6.25
CA MET A 95 3.12 11.59 5.75
C MET A 95 2.43 11.47 4.38
N GLN A 96 1.29 12.14 4.18
CA GLN A 96 0.61 12.18 2.88
C GLN A 96 1.45 12.89 1.80
N THR A 97 2.10 13.99 2.16
CA THR A 97 3.02 14.72 1.26
C THR A 97 4.21 13.85 0.89
N LEU A 98 4.80 13.15 1.88
CA LEU A 98 5.92 12.24 1.69
C LEU A 98 5.55 11.09 0.75
N CYS A 99 4.42 10.41 0.95
CA CYS A 99 3.96 9.37 0.02
C CYS A 99 3.86 9.89 -1.43
N GLY A 100 3.25 11.06 -1.63
CA GLY A 100 3.11 11.68 -2.95
C GLY A 100 4.46 12.06 -3.57
N LEU A 101 5.36 12.63 -2.76
CA LEU A 101 6.69 13.02 -3.18
C LEU A 101 7.52 11.82 -3.65
N VAL A 102 7.57 10.75 -2.84
CA VAL A 102 8.32 9.53 -3.18
C VAL A 102 7.74 8.89 -4.44
N HIS A 103 6.42 8.73 -4.50
CA HIS A 103 5.73 8.14 -5.64
C HIS A 103 5.97 8.93 -6.94
N ALA A 104 5.83 10.26 -6.92
CA ALA A 104 6.08 11.08 -8.09
C ALA A 104 7.55 11.06 -8.52
N THR A 105 8.48 11.04 -7.56
CA THR A 105 9.91 10.99 -7.87
C THR A 105 10.28 9.68 -8.54
N TYR A 106 9.75 8.54 -8.06
CA TYR A 106 9.93 7.25 -8.75
C TYR A 106 9.42 7.31 -10.18
N ARG A 107 8.17 7.75 -10.39
CA ARG A 107 7.59 7.88 -11.74
C ARG A 107 8.44 8.77 -12.65
N LYS A 108 9.01 9.85 -12.10
CA LYS A 108 9.88 10.76 -12.85
C LYS A 108 11.20 10.07 -13.25
N THR A 109 11.82 9.36 -12.31
CA THR A 109 13.08 8.64 -12.55
C THR A 109 12.94 7.45 -13.50
N THR A 110 11.77 6.81 -13.52
CA THR A 110 11.49 5.72 -14.47
C THR A 110 11.20 6.26 -15.87
N ALA A 111 10.53 7.41 -16.00
CA ALA A 111 10.17 7.98 -17.29
C ALA A 111 11.37 8.58 -18.03
N ASP A 112 12.30 9.20 -17.30
CA ASP A 112 13.43 9.90 -17.90
C ASP A 112 14.76 9.25 -17.50
N SER A 113 15.48 8.71 -18.48
CA SER A 113 16.80 8.13 -18.27
C SER A 113 17.82 9.22 -17.93
N GLY A 114 18.27 9.24 -16.66
CA GLY A 114 19.27 10.22 -16.18
C GLY A 114 19.03 10.73 -14.77
N PHE A 115 17.90 10.41 -14.16
CA PHE A 115 17.62 10.78 -12.77
C PHE A 115 18.00 9.64 -11.81
N ASP A 116 18.86 9.94 -10.84
CA ASP A 116 19.13 9.06 -9.70
C ASP A 116 18.13 9.35 -8.58
N ILE A 117 17.36 8.34 -8.18
CA ILE A 117 16.28 8.49 -7.19
C ILE A 117 16.79 8.95 -5.83
N ILE A 118 17.94 8.46 -5.36
CA ILE A 118 18.50 8.84 -4.05
C ILE A 118 18.93 10.30 -4.10
N ASN A 119 19.67 10.67 -5.15
CA ASN A 119 20.15 12.03 -5.35
C ASN A 119 18.99 13.03 -5.46
N LEU A 120 17.94 12.68 -6.20
CA LEU A 120 16.80 13.54 -6.43
C LEU A 120 15.89 13.66 -5.21
N LEU A 121 15.62 12.55 -4.51
CA LEU A 121 14.65 12.52 -3.41
C LEU A 121 15.28 12.93 -2.09
N VAL A 122 16.36 12.24 -1.69
CA VAL A 122 16.95 12.35 -0.34
C VAL A 122 18.16 13.29 -0.33
N GLY A 123 18.90 13.29 -1.45
CA GLY A 123 20.22 13.86 -1.58
C GLY A 123 21.28 12.91 -1.03
N PHE A 124 22.43 12.79 -1.70
CA PHE A 124 23.50 11.87 -1.26
C PHE A 124 24.06 12.23 0.13
N LYS A 125 24.02 13.51 0.51
CA LYS A 125 24.48 13.97 1.81
C LYS A 125 23.51 13.49 2.89
N ASN A 126 24.04 12.70 3.83
CA ASN A 126 23.29 12.16 4.98
C ASN A 126 22.08 11.30 4.57
N ALA A 127 22.11 10.68 3.38
CA ALA A 127 21.01 9.84 2.90
C ALA A 127 20.66 8.72 3.88
N GLU A 128 21.68 8.02 4.37
CA GLU A 128 21.56 6.96 5.38
C GLU A 128 20.90 7.46 6.66
N GLN A 129 21.35 8.60 7.21
CA GLN A 129 20.78 9.17 8.44
C GLN A 129 19.30 9.56 8.27
N LYS A 130 18.95 10.20 7.15
CA LYS A 130 17.56 10.60 6.85
C LYS A 130 16.66 9.39 6.66
N MET A 131 17.13 8.38 5.92
CA MET A 131 16.37 7.14 5.69
C MET A 131 16.22 6.33 6.98
N GLN A 132 17.27 6.21 7.79
CA GLN A 132 17.19 5.55 9.10
C GLN A 132 16.16 6.24 9.99
N LYS A 133 16.21 7.59 10.10
CA LYS A 133 15.23 8.35 10.87
C LYS A 133 13.80 8.15 10.38
N LEU A 134 13.59 8.14 9.06
CA LEU A 134 12.27 7.83 8.48
C LEU A 134 11.80 6.43 8.88
N LEU A 135 12.67 5.42 8.79
CA LEU A 135 12.33 4.05 9.14
C LEU A 135 12.07 3.87 10.64
N ASP A 136 12.78 4.61 11.50
CA ASP A 136 12.51 4.66 12.94
C ASP A 136 11.12 5.25 13.24
N HIS A 137 10.73 6.33 12.56
CA HIS A 137 9.37 6.87 12.65
C HIS A 137 8.32 5.85 12.19
N CYS A 138 8.56 5.19 11.06
CA CYS A 138 7.69 4.13 10.55
C CYS A 138 7.55 2.99 11.57
N HIS A 139 8.66 2.54 12.16
CA HIS A 139 8.64 1.51 13.19
C HIS A 139 7.76 1.92 14.37
N ASN A 140 7.98 3.13 14.91
CA ASN A 140 7.22 3.67 16.04
C ASN A 140 5.72 3.81 15.72
N PHE A 141 5.36 4.22 14.50
CA PHE A 141 3.96 4.32 14.10
C PHE A 141 3.27 2.95 14.01
N LEU A 142 3.96 1.94 13.49
CA LEU A 142 3.39 0.60 13.32
C LEU A 142 3.23 -0.12 14.66
N THR A 143 4.20 -0.02 15.56
CA THR A 143 4.18 -0.70 16.87
C THR A 143 3.43 0.07 17.95
N GLY A 144 3.41 1.41 17.87
CA GLY A 144 2.79 2.29 18.86
C GLY A 144 1.27 2.41 18.76
N GLU A 145 0.69 3.15 19.72
CA GLU A 145 -0.74 3.48 19.80
C GLU A 145 -1.10 4.69 18.92
N TYR A 146 -0.93 4.53 17.61
CA TYR A 146 -1.29 5.54 16.62
C TYR A 146 -2.59 5.18 15.87
N PRO A 147 -3.31 6.17 15.31
CA PRO A 147 -4.49 5.92 14.50
C PRO A 147 -4.21 4.97 13.33
N ASP A 148 -5.15 4.08 13.03
CA ASP A 148 -5.03 3.13 11.91
C ASP A 148 -4.76 3.81 10.57
N SER A 149 -5.28 5.03 10.37
CA SER A 149 -5.01 5.81 9.15
C SER A 149 -3.54 6.15 8.99
N LEU A 150 -2.81 6.40 10.09
CA LEU A 150 -1.38 6.65 10.06
C LEU A 150 -0.60 5.36 9.80
N LYS A 151 -1.00 4.24 10.44
CA LYS A 151 -0.41 2.92 10.16
C LYS A 151 -0.57 2.52 8.69
N GLY A 152 -1.76 2.72 8.13
CA GLY A 152 -2.04 2.48 6.72
C GLY A 152 -1.21 3.35 5.78
N LEU A 153 -1.01 4.64 6.10
CA LEU A 153 -0.12 5.51 5.33
C LEU A 153 1.34 5.08 5.42
N CYS A 154 1.79 4.59 6.59
CA CYS A 154 3.13 4.06 6.78
C CYS A 154 3.38 2.83 5.91
N LEU A 155 2.47 1.86 5.93
CA LEU A 155 2.55 0.69 5.07
C LEU A 155 2.49 1.06 3.59
N LYS A 156 1.63 2.03 3.23
CA LYS A 156 1.58 2.56 1.87
C LYS A 156 2.91 3.18 1.44
N LEU A 157 3.57 3.96 2.30
CA LEU A 157 4.88 4.53 2.01
C LEU A 157 5.93 3.43 1.77
N LEU A 158 5.97 2.42 2.65
CA LEU A 158 6.89 1.29 2.52
C LEU A 158 6.62 0.49 1.23
N LEU A 159 5.36 0.29 0.88
CA LEU A 159 4.97 -0.33 -0.39
C LEU A 159 5.44 0.51 -1.58
N VAL A 160 5.26 1.83 -1.56
CA VAL A 160 5.77 2.72 -2.61
C VAL A 160 7.29 2.62 -2.74
N PHE A 161 8.04 2.49 -1.63
CA PHE A 161 9.47 2.22 -1.70
C PHE A 161 9.78 0.89 -2.38
N VAL A 162 9.17 -0.22 -1.97
CA VAL A 162 9.51 -1.54 -2.53
C VAL A 162 9.01 -1.76 -3.96
N THR A 163 7.93 -1.09 -4.37
CA THR A 163 7.36 -1.20 -5.72
C THR A 163 7.75 -0.04 -6.65
N GLY A 164 8.67 0.82 -6.23
CA GLY A 164 9.04 2.02 -7.00
C GLY A 164 9.76 1.73 -8.31
N THR A 165 10.29 0.52 -8.49
CA THR A 165 10.96 0.05 -9.71
C THR A 165 10.30 -1.24 -10.20
N GLU A 166 10.41 -1.53 -11.51
CA GLU A 166 9.86 -2.77 -12.08
C GLU A 166 10.52 -4.02 -11.51
N ASN A 167 11.84 -3.95 -11.28
CA ASN A 167 12.59 -5.01 -10.62
C ASN A 167 12.97 -4.57 -9.19
N VAL A 168 12.42 -5.26 -8.19
CA VAL A 168 12.67 -4.98 -6.78
C VAL A 168 14.16 -5.06 -6.45
N SER A 169 14.91 -5.99 -7.03
CA SER A 169 16.36 -6.19 -6.77
C SER A 169 17.24 -5.04 -7.25
N GLN A 170 16.74 -4.19 -8.15
CA GLN A 170 17.44 -3.01 -8.66
C GLN A 170 17.12 -1.75 -7.84
N ASN A 171 16.19 -1.82 -6.89
CA ASN A 171 15.76 -0.68 -6.11
C ASN A 171 16.72 -0.39 -4.96
N THR A 172 17.62 0.58 -5.15
CA THR A 172 18.62 0.95 -4.15
C THR A 172 18.02 1.52 -2.86
N LEU A 173 16.82 2.09 -2.90
CA LEU A 173 16.15 2.57 -1.68
C LEU A 173 15.67 1.43 -0.78
N VAL A 174 15.42 0.23 -1.34
CA VAL A 174 15.05 -0.95 -0.55
C VAL A 174 16.22 -1.41 0.34
N GLU A 175 17.48 -1.13 -0.03
CA GLU A 175 18.65 -1.47 0.79
C GLU A 175 18.55 -0.87 2.20
N TYR A 176 18.05 0.36 2.34
CA TYR A 176 17.84 0.97 3.66
C TYR A 176 16.81 0.18 4.50
N ILE A 177 15.73 -0.33 3.89
CA ILE A 177 14.72 -1.17 4.57
C ILE A 177 15.32 -2.53 4.95
N MET A 178 16.23 -3.06 4.15
CA MET A 178 16.93 -4.32 4.45
C MET A 178 17.86 -4.15 5.66
N ILE A 179 18.57 -3.02 5.75
CA ILE A 179 19.51 -2.72 6.85
C ILE A 179 18.77 -2.50 8.17
N THR A 180 17.75 -1.63 8.19
CA THR A 180 17.00 -1.33 9.42
C THR A 180 16.10 -2.49 9.87
N SER A 181 15.64 -3.34 8.93
CA SER A 181 14.73 -4.47 9.15
C SER A 181 13.44 -4.12 9.89
N MET A 182 12.34 -4.03 9.14
CA MET A 182 10.98 -3.82 9.65
C MET A 182 10.25 -5.13 10.00
N PHE A 183 10.95 -6.27 10.03
CA PHE A 183 10.30 -7.59 10.12
C PHE A 183 9.45 -7.75 11.39
N GLU A 184 9.99 -7.42 12.57
CA GLU A 184 9.29 -7.66 13.84
C GLU A 184 7.99 -6.84 13.96
N CYS A 185 8.03 -5.56 13.57
CA CYS A 185 6.84 -4.72 13.62
C CYS A 185 5.78 -5.16 12.62
N LEU A 186 6.18 -5.72 11.47
CA LEU A 186 5.25 -6.28 10.49
C LEU A 186 4.60 -7.57 11.03
N MET A 187 5.37 -8.47 11.65
CA MET A 187 4.82 -9.68 12.26
C MET A 187 3.87 -9.35 13.42
N GLN A 188 4.19 -8.35 14.25
CA GLN A 188 3.33 -7.91 15.34
C GLN A 188 1.93 -7.47 14.86
N LEU A 189 1.84 -6.80 13.70
CA LEU A 189 0.55 -6.44 13.08
C LEU A 189 -0.26 -7.65 12.60
N LEU A 190 0.40 -8.78 12.33
CA LEU A 190 -0.29 -10.02 11.99
C LEU A 190 -0.76 -10.77 13.23
N CYS A 191 -0.07 -10.66 14.37
CA CYS A 191 -0.49 -11.29 15.62
C CYS A 191 -1.82 -10.72 16.13
N ASP A 192 -1.97 -9.39 16.10
CA ASP A 192 -3.16 -8.70 16.61
C ASP A 192 -4.33 -8.71 15.62
N THR A 193 -5.53 -9.10 16.07
CA THR A 193 -6.68 -9.34 15.18
C THR A 193 -7.22 -8.06 14.52
N PRO A 194 -7.50 -6.96 15.24
CA PRO A 194 -7.94 -5.71 14.64
C PRO A 194 -6.94 -5.14 13.61
N THR A 195 -5.66 -5.15 13.93
CA THR A 195 -4.64 -4.65 12.99
C THR A 195 -4.46 -5.57 11.80
N ARG A 196 -4.47 -6.90 12.00
CA ARG A 196 -4.43 -7.90 10.91
C ARG A 196 -5.59 -7.72 9.92
N GLN A 197 -6.81 -7.48 10.40
CA GLN A 197 -7.96 -7.30 9.53
C GLN A 197 -7.85 -6.04 8.66
N LYS A 198 -7.27 -4.95 9.19
CA LYS A 198 -7.16 -3.67 8.49
C LYS A 198 -5.94 -3.58 7.58
N HIS A 199 -4.81 -4.13 8.03
CA HIS A 199 -3.48 -3.88 7.45
C HIS A 199 -2.80 -5.16 6.97
N GLY A 200 -3.32 -6.34 7.30
CA GLY A 200 -2.65 -7.62 7.07
C GLY A 200 -2.32 -7.87 5.61
N HIS A 201 -3.21 -7.49 4.68
CA HIS A 201 -2.95 -7.62 3.24
C HIS A 201 -1.67 -6.88 2.82
N ASP A 202 -1.54 -5.61 3.21
CA ASP A 202 -0.39 -4.77 2.87
C ASP A 202 0.89 -5.28 3.54
N VAL A 203 0.77 -5.78 4.78
CA VAL A 203 1.88 -6.40 5.52
C VAL A 203 2.39 -7.65 4.80
N VAL A 204 1.50 -8.57 4.41
CA VAL A 204 1.89 -9.81 3.71
C VAL A 204 2.49 -9.49 2.34
N LEU A 205 1.92 -8.54 1.61
CA LEU A 205 2.46 -8.08 0.34
C LEU A 205 3.87 -7.51 0.50
N LEU A 206 4.06 -6.62 1.49
CA LEU A 206 5.36 -6.02 1.78
C LEU A 206 6.41 -7.07 2.17
N LEU A 207 6.06 -8.00 3.06
CA LEU A 207 6.95 -9.11 3.45
C LEU A 207 7.33 -9.97 2.24
N THR A 208 6.38 -10.27 1.36
CA THR A 208 6.61 -11.06 0.14
C THR A 208 7.62 -10.38 -0.78
N LEU A 209 7.48 -9.06 -0.99
CA LEU A 209 8.40 -8.28 -1.82
C LEU A 209 9.81 -8.21 -1.19
N LEU A 210 9.89 -8.01 0.12
CA LEU A 210 11.15 -7.92 0.85
C LEU A 210 11.90 -9.26 0.89
N VAL A 211 11.18 -10.39 1.07
CA VAL A 211 11.74 -11.74 0.94
C VAL A 211 12.30 -11.99 -0.47
N ASN A 212 11.69 -11.41 -1.50
CA ASN A 212 12.12 -11.58 -2.88
C ASN A 212 13.25 -10.63 -3.31
N TYR A 213 13.57 -9.60 -2.52
CA TYR A 213 14.65 -8.66 -2.82
C TYR A 213 16.02 -9.37 -2.84
N ARG A 214 16.70 -9.39 -4.00
CA ARG A 214 18.03 -10.01 -4.20
C ARG A 214 18.17 -11.41 -3.62
N LYS A 215 17.08 -12.18 -3.58
CA LYS A 215 17.02 -13.47 -2.86
C LYS A 215 18.05 -14.51 -3.29
N HIS A 216 18.51 -14.42 -4.53
CA HIS A 216 19.50 -15.32 -5.14
C HIS A 216 20.91 -14.73 -5.24
N GLU A 217 21.07 -13.45 -4.88
CA GLU A 217 22.32 -12.70 -5.09
C GLU A 217 23.03 -12.38 -3.78
N ALA A 218 22.29 -12.22 -2.68
CA ALA A 218 22.82 -11.85 -1.38
C ALA A 218 22.05 -12.51 -0.23
N ALA A 219 22.64 -12.51 0.96
CA ALA A 219 21.96 -12.94 2.18
C ALA A 219 20.81 -11.96 2.51
N ASN A 220 19.58 -12.44 2.38
CA ASN A 220 18.39 -11.64 2.66
C ASN A 220 17.94 -11.84 4.13
N PRO A 221 17.96 -10.79 4.98
CA PRO A 221 17.55 -10.90 6.37
C PRO A 221 16.08 -11.30 6.58
N TYR A 222 15.17 -10.96 5.65
CA TYR A 222 13.75 -11.34 5.75
C TYR A 222 13.57 -12.84 5.47
N ILE A 223 14.37 -13.44 4.58
CA ILE A 223 14.40 -14.90 4.37
C ILE A 223 14.83 -15.59 5.66
N VAL A 224 15.94 -15.15 6.25
CA VAL A 224 16.46 -15.74 7.49
C VAL A 224 15.42 -15.64 8.60
N LYS A 225 14.89 -14.44 8.86
CA LYS A 225 13.90 -14.20 9.91
C LYS A 225 12.61 -14.99 9.70
N LEU A 226 12.09 -15.03 8.47
CA LEU A 226 10.90 -15.84 8.17
C LEU A 226 11.17 -17.33 8.35
N SER A 227 12.37 -17.83 8.01
CA SER A 227 12.68 -19.27 8.13
C SER A 227 12.77 -19.76 9.58
N ILE A 228 13.19 -18.90 10.51
CA ILE A 228 13.35 -19.23 11.93
C ILE A 228 12.15 -18.81 12.78
N LEU A 229 11.17 -18.12 12.21
CA LEU A 229 9.98 -17.67 12.92
C LEU A 229 9.21 -18.87 13.49
N ASP A 230 9.02 -18.87 14.81
CA ASP A 230 8.34 -19.91 15.57
C ASP A 230 7.09 -19.40 16.31
N ASP A 231 6.77 -18.11 16.18
CA ASP A 231 5.52 -17.53 16.71
C ASP A 231 4.30 -18.05 15.92
N GLU A 232 3.60 -19.01 16.51
CA GLU A 232 2.40 -19.63 15.95
C GLU A 232 1.26 -18.62 15.73
N LEU A 233 1.12 -17.61 16.58
CA LEU A 233 0.09 -16.57 16.41
C LEU A 233 0.38 -15.73 15.17
N ALA A 234 1.64 -15.36 14.99
CA ALA A 234 2.08 -14.58 13.83
C ALA A 234 1.91 -15.39 12.53
N LEU A 235 2.32 -16.67 12.53
CA LEU A 235 2.17 -17.58 11.38
C LEU A 235 0.70 -17.84 11.05
N ASN A 236 -0.15 -18.05 12.06
CA ASN A 236 -1.59 -18.21 11.87
C ASN A 236 -2.21 -16.92 11.30
N GLY A 237 -1.83 -15.75 11.84
CA GLY A 237 -2.23 -14.46 11.31
C GLY A 237 -1.84 -14.27 9.84
N TYR A 238 -0.61 -14.62 9.49
CA TYR A 238 -0.13 -14.61 8.11
C TYR A 238 -0.99 -15.51 7.21
N GLY A 239 -1.26 -16.75 7.65
CA GLY A 239 -2.12 -17.70 6.95
C GLY A 239 -3.55 -17.20 6.75
N GLN A 240 -4.15 -16.60 7.79
CA GLN A 240 -5.51 -16.03 7.72
C GLN A 240 -5.62 -14.93 6.68
N VAL A 241 -4.61 -14.06 6.54
CA VAL A 241 -4.59 -13.01 5.52
C VAL A 241 -4.55 -13.61 4.12
N ILE A 242 -3.69 -14.61 3.89
CA ILE A 242 -3.65 -15.33 2.61
C ILE A 242 -5.01 -15.95 2.31
N THR A 243 -5.57 -16.70 3.26
CA THR A 243 -6.86 -17.38 3.09
C THR A 243 -7.95 -16.37 2.76
N ALA A 244 -8.09 -15.29 3.53
CA ALA A 244 -9.10 -14.26 3.27
C ALA A 244 -8.94 -13.65 1.87
N SER A 245 -7.72 -13.34 1.45
CA SER A 245 -7.44 -12.73 0.15
C SER A 245 -7.73 -13.69 -1.01
N LEU A 246 -7.37 -14.96 -0.88
CA LEU A 246 -7.64 -15.98 -1.91
C LEU A 246 -9.12 -16.35 -1.96
N THR A 247 -9.81 -16.43 -0.82
CA THR A 247 -11.26 -16.63 -0.76
C THR A 247 -11.99 -15.49 -1.45
N GLU A 248 -11.59 -14.25 -1.20
CA GLU A 248 -12.17 -13.09 -1.87
C GLU A 248 -11.89 -13.10 -3.39
N PHE A 249 -10.68 -13.46 -3.80
CA PHE A 249 -10.34 -13.64 -5.21
C PHE A 249 -11.23 -14.70 -5.89
N CYS A 250 -11.39 -15.87 -5.27
CA CYS A 250 -12.28 -16.93 -5.76
C CYS A 250 -13.74 -16.45 -5.85
N ARG A 251 -14.22 -15.72 -4.82
CA ARG A 251 -15.58 -15.16 -4.79
C ARG A 251 -15.81 -14.18 -5.94
N GLN A 252 -14.89 -13.26 -6.18
CA GLN A 252 -14.97 -12.29 -7.28
C GLN A 252 -14.96 -12.99 -8.64
N PHE A 253 -14.11 -14.01 -8.81
CA PHE A 253 -14.07 -14.81 -10.03
C PHE A 253 -15.39 -15.53 -10.30
N THR A 254 -15.99 -16.17 -9.29
CA THR A 254 -17.30 -16.83 -9.42
C THR A 254 -18.40 -15.83 -9.80
N LEU A 255 -18.41 -14.64 -9.19
CA LEU A 255 -19.38 -13.60 -9.54
C LEU A 255 -19.23 -13.15 -10.99
N GLN A 256 -18.00 -12.87 -11.44
CA GLN A 256 -17.74 -12.45 -12.81
C GLN A 256 -18.19 -13.52 -13.82
N GLN A 257 -17.98 -14.80 -13.52
CA GLN A 257 -18.47 -15.90 -14.35
C GLN A 257 -20.01 -15.95 -14.41
N SER A 258 -20.69 -15.73 -13.29
CA SER A 258 -22.16 -15.70 -13.25
C SER A 258 -22.78 -14.51 -14.00
N GLU A 259 -22.16 -13.33 -13.95
CA GLU A 259 -22.61 -12.15 -14.69
C GLU A 259 -22.45 -12.34 -16.22
N LEU A 260 -21.36 -12.97 -16.66
CA LEU A 260 -21.15 -13.33 -18.06
C LEU A 260 -22.21 -14.33 -18.56
N GLN A 261 -22.52 -15.36 -17.77
CA GLN A 261 -23.59 -16.31 -18.12
C GLN A 261 -24.97 -15.64 -18.20
N ASN A 262 -25.28 -14.71 -17.30
CA ASN A 262 -26.55 -13.96 -17.32
C ASN A 262 -26.62 -12.92 -18.46
N ALA A 263 -25.50 -12.25 -18.78
CA ALA A 263 -25.41 -11.33 -19.92
C ALA A 263 -25.51 -12.07 -21.27
N SER A 264 -24.93 -13.27 -21.35
CA SER A 264 -25.10 -14.17 -22.50
C SER A 264 -26.58 -14.50 -22.74
N TRP A 265 -27.38 -14.69 -21.70
CA TRP A 265 -28.81 -15.00 -21.87
C TRP A 265 -29.62 -13.83 -22.47
N LEU A 266 -29.34 -12.58 -22.09
CA LEU A 266 -29.99 -11.40 -22.69
C LEU A 266 -29.50 -11.10 -24.11
N SER A 267 -28.24 -11.41 -24.43
CA SER A 267 -27.71 -11.27 -25.79
C SER A 267 -28.25 -12.36 -26.76
N SER A 268 -28.63 -13.53 -26.24
CA SER A 268 -29.18 -14.62 -27.02
C SER A 268 -30.59 -14.33 -27.57
N LEU A 269 -31.36 -13.44 -26.96
CA LEU A 269 -32.69 -13.05 -27.49
C LEU A 269 -32.61 -12.08 -28.67
N THR A 270 -31.54 -11.28 -28.80
CA THR A 270 -31.36 -10.33 -29.92
C THR A 270 -30.57 -10.94 -31.08
N ASN A 271 -29.78 -12.00 -30.85
CA ASN A 271 -29.00 -12.70 -31.88
C ASN A 271 -29.70 -13.93 -32.49
N MET A 272 -30.92 -14.27 -32.06
CA MET A 272 -31.69 -15.43 -32.56
C MET A 272 -32.36 -15.20 -33.93
N VAL A 273 -31.92 -14.20 -34.70
CA VAL A 273 -32.20 -14.08 -36.14
C VAL A 273 -30.90 -13.67 -36.82
N GLY A 274 -30.01 -14.63 -37.08
CA GLY A 274 -28.95 -14.39 -38.08
C GLY A 274 -27.58 -15.03 -37.91
N ASN A 275 -27.30 -15.90 -36.93
CA ASN A 275 -26.00 -16.61 -36.90
C ASN A 275 -26.10 -18.02 -36.28
N MET A 276 -26.74 -18.93 -37.02
CA MET A 276 -26.63 -20.38 -36.78
C MET A 276 -25.37 -20.91 -37.46
N PHE A 277 -24.17 -20.42 -37.11
CA PHE A 277 -22.88 -21.02 -37.50
C PHE A 277 -21.72 -20.35 -36.74
N ILE A 278 -21.69 -20.48 -35.41
CA ILE A 278 -20.46 -20.27 -34.65
C ILE A 278 -20.33 -21.47 -33.71
N SER A 279 -19.33 -22.31 -33.96
CA SER A 279 -19.02 -23.47 -33.13
C SER A 279 -18.82 -23.04 -31.68
N GLU A 280 -19.50 -23.75 -30.78
CA GLU A 280 -19.48 -23.59 -29.32
C GLU A 280 -18.09 -23.88 -28.70
N GLU A 281 -17.11 -24.31 -29.50
CA GLU A 281 -15.71 -24.56 -29.08
C GLU A 281 -14.86 -23.28 -28.90
N GLY A 282 -15.43 -22.10 -29.18
CA GLY A 282 -14.70 -20.82 -29.10
C GLY A 282 -14.74 -20.09 -27.75
N ALA A 283 -15.74 -20.34 -26.91
CA ALA A 283 -15.95 -19.56 -25.67
C ALA A 283 -15.12 -20.04 -24.48
N PHE A 284 -14.59 -21.27 -24.53
CA PHE A 284 -13.65 -21.80 -23.52
C PHE A 284 -12.18 -21.44 -23.81
N ARG A 285 -11.91 -20.64 -24.84
CA ARG A 285 -10.54 -20.21 -25.15
C ARG A 285 -10.04 -19.23 -24.09
N THR A 286 -9.38 -19.81 -23.10
CA THR A 286 -8.24 -19.21 -22.40
C THR A 286 -8.55 -17.82 -21.85
N GLN A 287 -9.51 -17.72 -20.93
CA GLN A 287 -9.36 -16.69 -19.90
C GLN A 287 -8.08 -17.05 -19.16
N GLN A 288 -6.95 -16.50 -19.62
CA GLN A 288 -5.76 -16.38 -18.81
C GLN A 288 -6.25 -15.72 -17.53
N ILE A 289 -6.44 -16.53 -16.48
CA ILE A 289 -6.56 -16.02 -15.13
C ILE A 289 -5.28 -15.22 -14.99
N ARG A 290 -5.33 -13.90 -15.17
CA ARG A 290 -4.30 -12.99 -14.69
C ARG A 290 -4.41 -13.06 -13.18
N ALA A 291 -3.99 -14.19 -12.61
CA ALA A 291 -3.82 -14.41 -11.19
C ALA A 291 -2.61 -13.59 -10.77
N ASN A 292 -2.69 -12.27 -10.96
CA ASN A 292 -1.78 -11.29 -10.42
C ASN A 292 -2.09 -11.13 -8.93
N ASN A 293 -2.21 -12.26 -8.23
CA ASN A 293 -2.44 -12.28 -6.82
C ASN A 293 -1.09 -12.57 -6.15
N ALA A 294 -0.44 -11.50 -5.70
CA ALA A 294 0.83 -11.57 -5.00
C ALA A 294 0.77 -12.49 -3.76
N LEU A 295 -0.42 -12.79 -3.24
CA LEU A 295 -0.61 -13.66 -2.09
C LEU A 295 -0.39 -15.15 -2.42
N LEU A 296 -0.47 -15.55 -3.70
CA LEU A 296 -0.03 -16.88 -4.12
C LEU A 296 1.49 -17.01 -4.01
N LEU A 297 2.23 -15.96 -4.34
CA LEU A 297 3.67 -15.91 -4.10
C LEU A 297 3.97 -15.87 -2.60
N ALA A 298 3.20 -15.11 -1.82
CA ALA A 298 3.32 -15.11 -0.37
C ALA A 298 3.14 -16.51 0.24
N LEU A 299 2.12 -17.24 -0.21
CA LEU A 299 1.88 -18.62 0.21
C LEU A 299 3.03 -19.55 -0.16
N TYR A 300 3.52 -19.45 -1.39
CA TYR A 300 4.68 -20.23 -1.85
C TYR A 300 5.91 -19.96 -0.98
N GLU A 301 6.26 -18.70 -0.75
CA GLU A 301 7.42 -18.32 0.05
C GLU A 301 7.26 -18.75 1.52
N ALA A 302 6.07 -18.57 2.12
CA ALA A 302 5.82 -18.97 3.50
C ALA A 302 5.97 -20.49 3.71
N ILE A 303 5.41 -21.30 2.81
CA ILE A 303 5.54 -22.77 2.84
C ILE A 303 6.98 -23.21 2.63
N HIS A 304 7.69 -22.57 1.70
CA HIS A 304 9.04 -22.98 1.34
C HIS A 304 10.09 -22.58 2.38
N LEU A 305 9.92 -21.40 3.00
CA LEU A 305 10.90 -20.85 3.92
C LEU A 305 10.66 -21.31 5.37
N ASN A 306 9.41 -21.48 5.80
CA ASN A 306 9.09 -21.77 7.19
C ASN A 306 8.48 -23.16 7.38
N ARG A 307 9.22 -24.05 8.05
CA ARG A 307 8.80 -25.43 8.34
C ARG A 307 7.55 -25.54 9.24
N ASN A 308 7.32 -24.54 10.11
CA ASN A 308 6.21 -24.54 11.06
C ASN A 308 4.90 -24.08 10.39
N PHE A 309 4.99 -23.36 9.27
CA PHE A 309 3.83 -22.79 8.58
C PHE A 309 2.85 -23.86 8.07
N ILE A 310 3.35 -25.00 7.56
CA ILE A 310 2.50 -26.11 7.10
C ILE A 310 1.68 -26.69 8.27
N THR A 311 2.33 -26.92 9.41
CA THR A 311 1.66 -27.44 10.62
C THR A 311 0.57 -26.48 11.08
N THR A 312 0.88 -25.18 11.12
CA THR A 312 -0.08 -24.13 11.48
C THR A 312 -1.28 -24.14 10.51
N LEU A 313 -1.03 -24.17 9.20
CA LEU A 313 -2.09 -24.18 8.17
C LEU A 313 -3.02 -25.40 8.30
N ALA A 314 -2.47 -26.58 8.61
CA ALA A 314 -3.24 -27.81 8.77
C ALA A 314 -4.11 -27.79 10.04
N GLN A 315 -3.60 -27.19 11.13
CA GLN A 315 -4.30 -27.10 12.41
C GLN A 315 -5.42 -26.04 12.39
N THR A 316 -5.24 -24.91 11.71
CA THR A 316 -6.27 -23.86 11.63
C THR A 316 -7.58 -24.35 10.98
N GLN A 317 -7.54 -25.38 10.13
CA GLN A 317 -8.74 -25.96 9.52
C GLN A 317 -9.49 -26.94 10.42
N THR A 318 -8.84 -27.47 11.46
CA THR A 318 -9.45 -28.50 12.33
C THR A 318 -10.39 -27.88 13.37
N ASP A 319 -10.11 -26.66 13.85
CA ASP A 319 -10.94 -25.99 14.87
C ASP A 319 -12.33 -25.57 14.37
N THR A 320 -12.49 -25.29 13.07
CA THR A 320 -13.80 -24.94 12.47
C THR A 320 -14.71 -26.16 12.25
N SER A 321 -14.19 -27.37 12.49
CA SER A 321 -14.88 -28.64 12.19
C SER A 321 -15.44 -29.36 13.42
N LEU A 322 -15.43 -28.73 14.60
CA LEU A 322 -16.02 -29.33 15.79
C LEU A 322 -17.53 -29.57 15.57
N PRO A 323 -18.02 -30.82 15.62
CA PRO A 323 -19.44 -31.11 15.52
C PRO A 323 -20.19 -30.48 16.70
N PRO A 324 -21.46 -30.04 16.53
CA PRO A 324 -22.23 -29.48 17.63
C PRO A 324 -22.30 -30.52 18.75
N SER A 325 -21.83 -30.14 19.94
CA SER A 325 -21.91 -30.99 21.12
C SER A 325 -23.36 -31.41 21.34
N PRO A 326 -23.65 -32.70 21.61
CA PRO A 326 -25.02 -33.13 21.82
C PRO A 326 -25.57 -32.45 23.07
N SER A 327 -26.64 -31.68 22.90
CA SER A 327 -27.40 -31.09 24.00
C SER A 327 -27.88 -32.20 24.95
N ASN A 328 -27.33 -32.22 26.17
CA ASN A 328 -27.84 -33.05 27.26
C ASN A 328 -29.29 -32.62 27.57
N THR A 329 -30.25 -33.33 26.98
CA THR A 329 -31.67 -33.26 27.32
C THR A 329 -32.01 -34.49 28.17
N LEU A 330 -31.64 -34.43 29.45
CA LEU A 330 -32.28 -35.27 30.46
C LEU A 330 -33.21 -34.38 31.27
N ASN A 331 -34.48 -34.48 30.89
CA ASN A 331 -35.65 -33.83 31.46
C ASN A 331 -35.67 -33.94 32.98
N ALA A 332 -35.82 -32.78 33.61
CA ALA A 332 -36.42 -32.66 34.92
C ALA A 332 -37.89 -33.15 34.88
N GLY A 333 -38.21 -34.09 35.78
CA GLY A 333 -39.51 -34.17 36.46
C GLY A 333 -40.62 -34.94 35.76
N ILE A 334 -40.83 -36.20 36.17
CA ILE A 334 -42.17 -36.77 36.45
C ILE A 334 -42.01 -37.79 37.59
N THR A 335 -42.43 -37.45 38.80
CA THR A 335 -42.82 -38.43 39.84
C THR A 335 -44.35 -38.45 39.91
N PRO A 336 -45.01 -39.61 39.76
CA PRO A 336 -46.45 -39.68 39.95
C PRO A 336 -46.79 -39.71 41.44
N ALA A 337 -47.83 -38.97 41.80
CA ALA A 337 -48.56 -39.14 43.05
C ALA A 337 -49.16 -40.57 43.09
N ASP A 338 -49.19 -41.22 44.26
CA ASP A 338 -50.40 -41.30 45.08
C ASP A 338 -50.31 -42.30 46.26
N VAL A 339 -51.16 -42.02 47.27
CA VAL A 339 -51.72 -42.87 48.34
C VAL A 339 -50.86 -43.26 49.57
N SER A 340 -51.09 -42.58 50.70
CA SER A 340 -51.74 -43.12 51.93
C SER A 340 -51.59 -42.14 53.09
#